data_AF-A0A9P7W1S4-F1
#
_entry.id   AF-A0A9P7W1S4-F1
#
_cell.length_a   1.000
_cell.length_b   1.000
_cell.length_c   1.000
_cell.angle_alpha   90.00
_cell.angle_beta   90.00
_cell.angle_gamma   90.00
#
_symmetry.space_group_name_H-M   'P 1'
#
loop_
_entity.id
_entity.type
_entity.pdbx_description
1 polymer ?
#
loop_
_entity_poly.entity_id
_entity_poly.type
_entity_poly.pdbx_seq_one_letter_code
_entity_poly.pdbx_strand_id
1 'polypeptide(L)' 'RTAKMEAREEHIRESWIKAMEARLVRDELEKCHRSEGVNHYENCKWLVDKYLVMLKENKVCL' A
#
# COMPACT_ATOMS: atom_id res chain seq x y z
N ARG A 1 15.69 -18.16 24.48
CA ARG A 1 14.37 -17.47 24.41
C ARG A 1 14.48 -16.32 23.40
N THR A 2 14.96 -16.59 22.18
CA THR A 2 15.56 -15.55 21.31
C THR A 2 15.06 -15.64 19.85
N ALA A 3 15.24 -16.77 19.16
CA ALA A 3 14.92 -16.89 17.73
C ALA A 3 13.42 -16.68 17.35
N LYS A 4 12.47 -17.11 18.18
CA LYS A 4 11.02 -16.94 17.88
C LYS A 4 10.55 -15.48 18.05
N MET A 5 11.21 -14.70 18.90
CA MET A 5 10.89 -13.28 19.08
C MET A 5 11.46 -12.47 17.92
N GLU A 6 12.71 -12.73 17.53
CA GLU A 6 13.38 -12.06 16.41
C GLU A 6 12.61 -12.24 15.09
N ALA A 7 12.22 -13.48 14.75
CA ALA A 7 11.43 -13.74 13.54
C ALA A 7 10.06 -13.03 13.55
N ARG A 8 9.47 -12.84 14.74
CA ARG A 8 8.20 -12.12 14.89
C ARG A 8 8.39 -10.61 14.73
N GLU A 9 9.47 -10.04 15.26
CA GLU A 9 9.80 -8.63 15.09
C GLU A 9 10.14 -8.28 13.64
N GLU A 10 10.87 -9.15 12.96
CA GLU A 10 11.16 -9.00 11.54
C GLU A 10 9.88 -9.01 10.69
N HIS A 11 8.99 -9.99 10.93
CA HIS A 11 7.69 -10.04 10.27
C HIS A 11 6.84 -8.79 10.50
N ILE A 12 6.83 -8.26 11.73
CA ILE A 12 6.13 -7.00 12.04
C ILE A 12 6.75 -5.85 11.26
N ARG A 13 8.09 -5.73 11.23
CA ARG A 13 8.79 -4.69 10.48
C ARG A 13 8.44 -4.72 8.99
N GLU A 14 8.47 -5.90 8.38
CA GLU A 14 8.08 -6.08 6.98
C GLU A 14 6.62 -5.70 6.72
N SER A 15 5.72 -6.06 7.65
CA SER A 15 4.30 -5.69 7.56
C SER A 15 4.13 -4.16 7.61
N TRP A 16 4.89 -3.47 8.47
CA TRP A 16 4.90 -2.01 8.52
C TRP A 16 5.44 -1.37 7.23
N ILE A 17 6.50 -1.93 6.64
CA ILE A 17 7.04 -1.45 5.35
C ILE A 17 5.97 -1.53 4.26
N LYS A 18 5.33 -2.70 4.11
CA LYS A 18 4.24 -2.91 3.15
C LYS A 18 3.06 -1.96 3.37
N ALA A 19 2.71 -1.68 4.62
CA ALA A 19 1.69 -0.70 4.95
C ALA A 19 2.10 0.73 4.53
N MET A 20 3.37 1.12 4.72
CA MET A 20 3.87 2.43 4.28
C MET A 20 3.90 2.56 2.76
N GLU A 21 4.28 1.50 2.04
CA GLU A 21 4.25 1.47 0.59
C GLU A 21 2.82 1.68 0.06
N ALA A 22 1.83 1.02 0.66
CA ALA A 22 0.43 1.21 0.29
C ALA A 22 -0.06 2.64 0.56
N ARG A 23 0.43 3.30 1.62
CA ARG A 23 0.12 4.71 1.89
C ARG A 23 0.68 5.63 0.80
N LEU A 24 1.92 5.41 0.36
CA LEU A 24 2.52 6.19 -0.72
C LEU A 24 1.73 6.08 -2.02
N VAL A 25 1.28 4.87 -2.38
CA VAL A 25 0.46 4.67 -3.59
C VAL A 25 -0.89 5.36 -3.47
N ARG A 26 -1.51 5.36 -2.29
CA ARG A 26 -2.77 6.10 -2.06
C ARG A 26 -2.56 7.61 -2.20
N ASP A 27 -1.48 8.15 -1.62
CA ASP A 27 -1.21 9.59 -1.70
C ASP A 27 -0.99 10.03 -3.16
N GLU A 28 -0.32 9.19 -3.96
CA GLU A 28 -0.14 9.44 -5.39
C GLU A 28 -1.45 9.33 -6.17
N LEU A 29 -2.30 8.35 -5.83
CA LEU A 29 -3.64 8.22 -6.41
C LEU A 29 -4.50 9.47 -6.13
N GLU A 30 -4.46 10.02 -4.91
CA GLU A 30 -5.16 11.26 -4.60
C GLU A 30 -4.65 12.46 -5.40
N LYS A 31 -3.33 12.55 -5.62
CA LYS A 31 -2.77 13.60 -6.50
C LYS A 31 -3.27 13.45 -7.92
N CYS A 32 -3.25 12.23 -8.46
CA CYS A 32 -3.75 11.91 -9.80
C CYS A 32 -5.23 12.28 -9.94
N HIS A 33 -6.07 11.94 -8.96
CA HIS A 33 -7.48 12.33 -8.94
C HIS A 33 -7.66 13.85 -8.91
N ARG A 34 -6.81 14.57 -8.16
CA ARG A 34 -6.84 16.04 -8.10
C ARG A 34 -6.37 16.71 -9.40
N SER A 35 -5.38 16.14 -10.09
CA SER A 35 -4.81 16.72 -11.31
C SER A 35 -5.65 16.43 -12.55
N GLU A 36 -6.15 15.21 -12.70
CA GLU A 36 -6.84 14.75 -13.93
C GLU A 36 -8.31 15.19 -14.00
N GLY A 37 -8.89 15.63 -12.88
CA GLY A 37 -10.29 16.02 -12.82
C GLY A 37 -11.19 14.89 -13.33
N VAL A 38 -12.07 15.16 -14.29
CA VAL A 38 -13.03 14.17 -14.84
C VAL A 38 -12.32 12.98 -15.52
N ASN A 39 -11.07 13.13 -15.97
CA ASN A 39 -10.35 12.07 -16.70
C ASN A 39 -9.66 11.03 -15.80
N HIS A 40 -9.84 11.13 -14.48
CA HIS A 40 -9.15 10.25 -13.53
C HIS A 40 -9.48 8.76 -13.72
N TYR A 41 -10.64 8.42 -14.30
CA TYR A 41 -11.07 7.04 -14.54
C TYR A 41 -10.18 6.28 -15.52
N GLU A 42 -9.60 6.95 -16.51
CA GLU A 42 -8.68 6.34 -17.47
C GLU A 42 -7.24 6.52 -17.01
N ASN A 43 -6.85 7.75 -16.67
CA ASN A 43 -5.45 8.10 -16.41
C ASN A 43 -4.93 7.56 -15.06
N CYS A 44 -5.79 7.41 -14.05
CA CYS A 44 -5.40 6.92 -12.72
C CYS A 44 -5.71 5.44 -12.50
N LYS A 45 -6.28 4.73 -13.48
CA LYS A 45 -6.72 3.34 -13.34
C LYS A 45 -5.61 2.40 -12.85
N TRP A 46 -4.41 2.55 -13.39
CA TRP A 46 -3.27 1.71 -13.03
C TRP A 46 -2.83 1.91 -11.56
N LEU A 47 -2.99 3.12 -11.00
CA LEU A 47 -2.74 3.40 -9.58
C LEU A 47 -3.79 2.74 -8.70
N VAL A 48 -5.06 2.78 -9.11
CA VAL A 48 -6.15 2.08 -8.43
C VAL A 48 -5.91 0.58 -8.43
N ASP A 49 -5.62 -0.01 -9.59
CA ASP A 49 -5.37 -1.45 -9.72
C ASP A 49 -4.18 -1.89 -8.85
N LYS A 50 -3.08 -1.11 -8.89
CA LYS A 50 -1.92 -1.34 -8.02
C LYS A 50 -2.29 -1.26 -6.53
N TYR A 51 -3.03 -0.23 -6.13
CA TYR A 51 -3.45 -0.06 -4.73
C TYR A 51 -4.34 -1.21 -4.26
N LEU A 52 -5.27 -1.68 -5.09
CA LEU A 52 -6.15 -2.81 -4.79
C LEU A 52 -5.39 -4.13 -4.62
N VAL A 53 -4.38 -4.37 -5.48
CA VAL A 53 -3.49 -5.55 -5.33
C VAL A 53 -2.75 -5.47 -4.00
N MET A 54 -2.15 -4.33 -3.69
CA MET A 54 -1.43 -4.14 -2.42
C MET A 54 -2.33 -4.34 -1.20
N LEU A 55 -3.58 -3.84 -1.23
CA LEU A 55 -4.54 -4.06 -0.13
C LEU A 55 -4.90 -5.54 0.05
N LYS A 56 -5.00 -6.31 -1.04
CA LYS A 56 -5.31 -7.73 -0.98
C LYS A 56 -4.15 -8.54 -0.41
N GLU A 57 -2.91 -8.16 -0.71
CA GLU A 57 -1.69 -8.82 -0.26
C GLU A 57 -1.31 -8.41 1.17
N ASN A 58 -1.57 -7.16 1.55
CA ASN A 58 -1.16 -6.58 2.82
C ASN A 58 -2.24 -6.68 3.91
N LYS A 59 -3.09 -7.71 3.90
CA LYS A 59 -4.15 -7.93 4.90
C LYS A 59 -3.67 -8.00 6.36
N VAL A 60 -2.36 -8.02 6.58
CA VAL A 60 -1.75 -8.00 7.91
C VAL A 60 -1.40 -6.56 8.25
N CYS A 61 -2.10 -6.03 9.27
CA CYS A 61 -1.99 -4.67 9.82
C CYS A 61 -2.80 -3.58 9.08
N LEU A 62 -4.11 -3.80 8.96
CA LEU A 62 -5.12 -2.74 9.12
C LEU A 62 -5.92 -3.02 10.40
#